data_AF-A0A8J7QIN6-F1
#
_entry.id   AF-A0A8J7QIN6-F1
#
_cell.length_a   1.000
_cell.length_b   1.000
_cell.length_c   1.000
_cell.angle_alpha   90.00
_cell.angle_beta   90.00
_cell.angle_gamma   90.00
#
_symmetry.space_group_name_H-M   'P 1'
#
loop_
_entity.id
_entity.type
_entity.pdbx_description
1 polymer ?
#
loop_
_entity_poly.entity_id
_entity_poly.type
_entity_poly.pdbx_seq_one_letter_code
_entity_poly.pdbx_strand_id
1 'polypeptide(L)'
;MKIGKILKIIENEFIDGRVKQMSSKEMIENPKKKGFKRIDIDDALDEAERRKIVAHVSGFYKWIDPSLRKLEMAKTQRRFQAIDDIFEDRKNKFLPQEDLVLMLKKKGFDDEEIKRTLIEAERDYILRFSSRSYPPNEKLVPSCTWIPPKDRKKEAEADRHQREWFEKQLEKYEFEDERWG
;
A
#
# COMPACT_ATOMS: atom_id res chain seq x y z
N MET A 1 -6.17 17.04 -9.28
CA MET A 1 -7.30 16.95 -10.23
C MET A 1 -7.32 15.66 -11.07
N LYS A 2 -6.20 14.93 -11.24
CA LYS A 2 -6.13 13.64 -11.96
C LYS A 2 -6.70 12.44 -11.19
N ILE A 3 -6.29 12.26 -9.92
CA ILE A 3 -6.68 11.09 -9.08
C ILE A 3 -8.21 10.92 -9.02
N GLY A 4 -8.96 12.00 -8.80
CA GLY A 4 -10.43 11.93 -8.72
C GLY A 4 -11.11 11.42 -10.00
N LYS A 5 -10.52 11.62 -11.18
CA LYS A 5 -11.04 11.05 -12.44
C LYS A 5 -10.77 9.54 -12.52
N ILE A 6 -9.57 9.12 -12.12
CA ILE A 6 -9.17 7.70 -12.11
C ILE A 6 -10.01 6.93 -11.08
N LEU A 7 -10.24 7.50 -9.89
CA LEU A 7 -11.12 6.91 -8.87
C LEU A 7 -12.53 6.65 -9.38
N LYS A 8 -13.13 7.60 -10.11
CA LYS A 8 -14.45 7.40 -10.72
C LYS A 8 -14.43 6.28 -11.77
N ILE A 9 -13.35 6.16 -12.52
CA ILE A 9 -13.18 5.05 -13.48
C ILE A 9 -13.16 3.73 -12.70
N ILE A 10 -12.29 3.61 -11.69
CA ILE A 10 -12.19 2.41 -10.83
C ILE A 10 -13.54 2.03 -10.23
N GLU A 11 -14.29 3.00 -9.67
CA GLU A 11 -15.60 2.74 -9.07
C GLU A 11 -16.62 2.27 -10.11
N ASN A 12 -16.62 2.87 -11.31
CA ASN A 12 -17.50 2.49 -12.41
C ASN A 12 -17.22 1.08 -12.97
N GLU A 13 -15.97 0.59 -12.90
CA GLU A 13 -15.62 -0.78 -13.31
C GLU A 13 -16.40 -1.83 -12.53
N PHE A 14 -16.82 -1.52 -11.30
CA PHE A 14 -17.61 -2.44 -10.48
C PHE A 14 -19.12 -2.36 -10.75
N ILE A 15 -19.58 -1.44 -11.61
CA ILE A 15 -20.98 -1.23 -12.02
C ILE A 15 -21.92 -1.28 -10.80
N ASP A 16 -21.71 -0.36 -9.85
CA ASP A 16 -22.45 -0.30 -8.57
C ASP A 16 -22.49 -1.64 -7.80
N GLY A 17 -21.39 -2.39 -7.87
CA GLY A 17 -21.23 -3.67 -7.21
C GLY A 17 -21.86 -4.86 -7.92
N ARG A 18 -22.27 -4.75 -9.19
CA ARG A 18 -22.64 -5.92 -10.01
C ARG A 18 -21.42 -6.79 -10.30
N VAL A 19 -20.28 -6.16 -10.58
CA VAL A 19 -18.99 -6.85 -10.60
C VAL A 19 -18.45 -6.78 -9.18
N LYS A 20 -18.17 -7.94 -8.57
CA LYS A 20 -17.64 -8.02 -7.19
C LYS A 20 -16.12 -8.11 -7.15
N GLN A 21 -15.51 -8.54 -8.24
CA GLN A 21 -14.08 -8.81 -8.33
C GLN A 21 -13.58 -8.58 -9.74
N MET A 22 -12.37 -8.06 -9.87
CA MET A 22 -11.65 -7.86 -11.12
C MET A 22 -10.17 -8.20 -10.92
N SER A 23 -9.49 -8.70 -11.96
CA SER A 23 -8.05 -8.94 -11.85
C SER A 23 -7.27 -7.63 -11.75
N SER A 24 -6.11 -7.63 -11.08
CA SER A 24 -5.26 -6.45 -11.02
C SER A 24 -4.83 -5.98 -12.40
N LYS A 25 -4.58 -6.90 -13.33
CA LYS A 25 -4.24 -6.57 -14.72
C LYS A 25 -5.35 -5.77 -15.40
N GLU A 26 -6.60 -6.23 -15.36
CA GLU A 26 -7.73 -5.52 -15.95
C GLU A 26 -7.96 -4.15 -15.30
N MET A 27 -7.88 -4.10 -13.96
CA MET A 27 -8.04 -2.85 -13.19
C MET A 27 -7.04 -1.78 -13.60
N ILE A 28 -5.85 -2.18 -14.04
CA ILE A 28 -4.77 -1.28 -14.46
C ILE A 28 -4.91 -0.90 -15.94
N GLU A 29 -5.22 -1.87 -16.80
CA GLU A 29 -5.31 -1.66 -18.24
C GLU A 29 -6.47 -0.74 -18.63
N ASN A 30 -7.58 -0.76 -17.89
CA ASN A 30 -8.75 0.07 -18.21
C ASN A 30 -8.47 1.58 -18.11
N PRO A 31 -7.87 2.10 -17.02
CA PRO A 31 -7.37 3.47 -16.97
C PRO A 31 -6.23 3.74 -17.98
N LYS A 32 -5.29 2.80 -18.20
CA LYS A 32 -4.21 3.01 -19.19
C LYS A 32 -4.75 3.28 -20.59
N LYS A 33 -5.75 2.52 -21.05
CA LYS A 33 -6.43 2.73 -22.35
C LYS A 33 -7.09 4.11 -22.47
N LYS A 34 -7.36 4.78 -21.35
CA LYS A 34 -7.89 6.15 -21.28
C LYS A 34 -6.78 7.22 -21.18
N GLY A 35 -5.51 6.83 -21.37
CA GLY A 35 -4.36 7.73 -21.42
C GLY A 35 -3.76 8.08 -20.05
N PHE A 36 -4.08 7.35 -18.98
CA PHE A 36 -3.48 7.57 -17.67
C PHE A 36 -2.14 6.84 -17.53
N LYS A 37 -1.15 7.53 -16.95
CA LYS A 37 0.17 6.95 -16.66
C LYS A 37 0.07 5.89 -15.57
N ARG A 38 0.99 4.92 -15.59
CA ARG A 38 1.01 3.82 -14.61
C ARG A 38 1.11 4.34 -13.18
N ILE A 39 1.98 5.31 -12.92
CA ILE A 39 2.15 5.89 -11.58
C ILE A 39 0.89 6.61 -11.07
N ASP A 40 0.20 7.35 -11.95
CA ASP A 40 -1.05 8.05 -11.61
C ASP A 40 -2.16 7.02 -11.27
N ILE A 41 -2.12 5.84 -11.89
CA ILE A 41 -3.06 4.73 -11.63
C ILE A 41 -2.75 4.07 -10.29
N ASP A 42 -1.48 3.80 -9.99
CA ASP A 42 -1.07 3.19 -8.72
C ASP A 42 -1.46 4.09 -7.53
N ASP A 43 -1.17 5.39 -7.63
CA ASP A 43 -1.58 6.36 -6.60
C ASP A 43 -3.12 6.40 -6.40
N ALA A 44 -3.88 6.23 -7.49
CA ALA A 44 -5.34 6.18 -7.43
C ALA A 44 -5.88 4.86 -6.86
N LEU A 45 -5.20 3.73 -7.10
CA LEU A 45 -5.56 2.45 -6.50
C LEU A 45 -5.30 2.46 -5.00
N ASP A 46 -4.16 3.00 -4.56
CA ASP A 46 -3.87 3.21 -3.15
C ASP A 46 -4.94 4.07 -2.48
N GLU A 47 -5.32 5.18 -3.13
CA GLU A 47 -6.38 6.04 -2.63
C GLU A 47 -7.75 5.35 -2.64
N ALA A 48 -8.04 4.51 -3.63
CA ALA A 48 -9.27 3.72 -3.67
C ALA A 48 -9.33 2.71 -2.51
N GLU A 49 -8.21 2.10 -2.15
CA GLU A 49 -8.11 1.23 -0.98
C GLU A 49 -8.19 2.00 0.35
N ARG A 50 -7.60 3.20 0.46
CA ARG A 50 -7.76 4.07 1.63
C ARG A 50 -9.22 4.45 1.88
N ARG A 51 -9.94 4.78 0.80
CA ARG A 51 -11.38 5.08 0.82
C ARG A 51 -12.27 3.84 0.96
N LYS A 52 -11.66 2.65 1.01
CA LYS A 52 -12.36 1.36 1.03
C LYS A 52 -13.36 1.25 -0.12
N ILE A 53 -13.02 1.73 -1.31
CA ILE A 53 -13.77 1.47 -2.55
C ILE A 53 -13.47 0.04 -3.00
N VAL A 54 -12.20 -0.35 -2.90
CA VAL A 54 -11.70 -1.68 -3.24
C VAL A 54 -10.79 -2.22 -2.14
N ALA A 55 -10.57 -3.55 -2.15
CA ALA A 55 -9.48 -4.20 -1.44
C ALA A 55 -8.69 -5.07 -2.42
N HIS A 56 -7.36 -4.96 -2.41
CA HIS A 56 -6.49 -5.86 -3.14
C HIS A 56 -6.24 -7.15 -2.35
N VAL A 57 -6.64 -8.28 -2.91
CA VAL A 57 -6.49 -9.60 -2.31
C VAL A 57 -5.99 -10.57 -3.38
N SER A 58 -4.76 -11.06 -3.20
CA SER A 58 -4.16 -12.13 -4.03
C SER A 58 -4.21 -11.87 -5.54
N GLY A 59 -3.88 -10.65 -5.99
CA GLY A 59 -3.86 -10.30 -7.42
C GLY A 59 -5.21 -9.90 -8.00
N PHE A 60 -6.22 -9.70 -7.15
CA PHE A 60 -7.54 -9.22 -7.53
C PHE A 60 -7.95 -8.01 -6.70
N TYR A 61 -8.71 -7.10 -7.31
CA TYR A 61 -9.42 -6.05 -6.59
C TYR A 61 -10.86 -6.49 -6.36
N LYS A 62 -11.29 -6.43 -5.10
CA LYS A 62 -12.66 -6.73 -4.68
C LYS A 62 -13.39 -5.44 -4.33
N TRP A 63 -14.62 -5.30 -4.81
CA TRP A 63 -15.48 -4.17 -4.48
C TRP A 63 -15.91 -4.23 -3.01
N ILE A 64 -15.85 -3.09 -2.33
CA ILE A 64 -16.37 -2.94 -0.98
C ILE A 64 -17.65 -2.12 -1.02
N ASP A 65 -18.69 -2.68 -0.43
CA ASP A 65 -20.00 -2.04 -0.34
C ASP A 65 -19.92 -0.67 0.34
N PRO A 66 -20.49 0.40 -0.26
CA PRO A 66 -20.54 1.75 0.32
C PRO A 66 -21.01 1.78 1.79
N SER A 67 -21.96 0.93 2.16
CA SER A 67 -22.49 0.83 3.53
C SER A 67 -21.45 0.32 4.54
N LEU A 68 -20.45 -0.44 4.09
CA LEU A 68 -19.40 -1.02 4.93
C LEU A 68 -18.13 -0.16 5.02
N ARG A 69 -17.96 0.81 4.12
CA ARG A 69 -16.70 1.58 4.00
C ARG A 69 -16.29 2.26 5.30
N LYS A 70 -17.23 2.92 5.99
CA LYS A 70 -16.95 3.60 7.27
C LYS A 70 -16.47 2.62 8.35
N LEU A 71 -17.08 1.44 8.41
CA LEU A 71 -16.69 0.39 9.35
C LEU A 71 -15.29 -0.14 9.04
N GLU A 72 -15.00 -0.43 7.77
CA GLU A 72 -13.68 -0.91 7.33
C GLU A 72 -12.59 0.14 7.55
N MET A 73 -12.87 1.43 7.31
CA MET A 73 -11.95 2.52 7.63
C MET A 73 -11.66 2.59 9.14
N ALA A 74 -12.69 2.44 9.98
CA ALA A 74 -12.51 2.42 11.44
C ALA A 74 -11.66 1.23 11.91
N LYS A 75 -11.81 0.04 11.28
CA LYS A 75 -10.94 -1.11 11.56
C LYS A 75 -9.49 -0.84 11.19
N THR A 76 -9.23 -0.29 10.00
CA THR A 76 -7.87 0.10 9.58
C THR A 76 -7.28 1.14 10.54
N GLN A 77 -8.04 2.16 10.96
CA GLN A 77 -7.56 3.15 11.92
C GLN A 77 -7.17 2.52 13.27
N ARG A 78 -7.96 1.56 13.77
CA ARG A 78 -7.63 0.82 15.01
C ARG A 78 -6.35 0.00 14.88
N ARG A 79 -6.14 -0.64 13.74
CA ARG A 79 -4.91 -1.40 13.45
C ARG A 79 -3.69 -0.49 13.40
N PHE A 80 -3.83 0.67 12.78
CA PHE A 80 -2.77 1.68 12.71
C PHE A 80 -2.44 2.25 14.09
N GLN A 81 -3.44 2.54 14.91
CA GLN A 81 -3.23 2.93 16.30
C GLN A 81 -2.48 1.85 17.09
N ALA A 82 -2.84 0.57 16.90
CA ALA A 82 -2.14 -0.52 17.57
C ALA A 82 -0.66 -0.61 17.19
N ILE A 83 -0.29 -0.29 15.94
CA ILE A 83 1.11 -0.16 15.52
C ILE A 83 1.76 1.04 16.21
N ASP A 84 1.12 2.21 16.17
CA ASP A 84 1.66 3.43 16.77
C ASP A 84 1.96 3.22 18.27
N ASP A 85 1.04 2.60 19.03
CA ASP A 85 1.25 2.25 20.43
C ASP A 85 2.49 1.35 20.65
N ILE A 86 2.68 0.32 19.82
CA ILE A 86 3.79 -0.64 19.94
C ILE A 86 5.14 0.07 19.83
N PHE A 87 5.25 1.04 18.91
CA PHE A 87 6.51 1.74 18.66
C PHE A 87 6.73 2.91 19.63
N GLU A 88 5.68 3.61 20.05
CA GLU A 88 5.77 4.68 21.06
C GLU A 88 6.28 4.14 22.41
N ASP A 89 5.75 2.99 22.86
CA ASP A 89 6.16 2.36 24.12
C ASP A 89 7.65 1.99 24.17
N ARG A 90 8.24 1.67 23.01
CA ARG A 90 9.60 1.15 22.91
C ARG A 90 10.68 2.21 22.76
N LYS A 91 10.33 3.47 22.45
CA LYS A 91 11.26 4.56 22.09
C LYS A 91 12.24 4.21 20.95
N ASN A 92 12.01 3.11 20.23
CA ASN A 92 12.79 2.66 19.09
C ASN A 92 11.87 2.57 17.88
N LYS A 93 12.29 3.16 16.75
CA LYS A 93 11.53 3.15 15.50
C LYS A 93 11.71 1.87 14.70
N PHE A 94 12.53 0.93 15.16
CA PHE A 94 12.89 -0.27 14.42
C PHE A 94 12.47 -1.54 15.19
N LEU A 95 11.92 -2.52 14.46
CA LEU A 95 11.62 -3.86 14.98
C LEU A 95 11.87 -4.95 13.92
N PRO A 96 12.35 -6.14 14.31
CA PRO A 96 12.19 -7.34 13.51
C PRO A 96 10.70 -7.57 13.18
N GLN A 97 10.41 -8.01 11.95
CA GLN A 97 9.01 -8.20 11.53
C GLN A 97 8.29 -9.26 12.38
N GLU A 98 9.00 -10.33 12.77
CA GLU A 98 8.47 -11.38 13.64
C GLU A 98 8.05 -10.83 15.01
N ASP A 99 8.84 -9.91 15.58
CA ASP A 99 8.52 -9.27 16.85
C ASP A 99 7.25 -8.42 16.76
N LEU A 100 7.08 -7.67 15.66
CA LEU A 100 5.86 -6.91 15.41
C LEU A 100 4.64 -7.85 15.31
N VAL A 101 4.77 -8.96 14.57
CA VAL A 101 3.70 -9.97 14.45
C VAL A 101 3.33 -10.51 15.83
N LEU A 102 4.30 -10.89 16.66
CA LEU A 102 4.05 -11.39 18.02
C LEU A 102 3.35 -10.35 18.90
N MET A 103 3.70 -9.07 18.78
CA MET A 103 3.06 -7.99 19.55
C MET A 103 1.63 -7.72 19.09
N LEU A 104 1.36 -7.78 17.78
CA LEU A 104 -0.01 -7.70 17.28
C LEU A 104 -0.86 -8.90 17.74
N LYS A 105 -0.31 -10.13 17.74
CA LYS A 105 -1.00 -11.30 18.32
C LYS A 105 -1.35 -11.09 19.79
N LYS A 106 -0.43 -10.51 20.59
CA LYS A 106 -0.68 -10.18 22.00
C LYS A 106 -1.78 -9.12 22.18
N LYS A 107 -1.98 -8.24 21.19
CA LYS A 107 -3.11 -7.29 21.15
C LYS A 107 -4.41 -7.91 20.61
N GLY A 108 -4.42 -9.21 20.30
CA GLY A 108 -5.62 -9.97 19.91
C GLY A 108 -5.92 -10.03 18.41
N PHE A 109 -5.00 -9.59 17.56
CA PHE A 109 -5.15 -9.72 16.11
C PHE A 109 -4.85 -11.14 15.63
N ASP A 110 -5.68 -11.67 14.74
CA ASP A 110 -5.42 -12.95 14.07
C ASP A 110 -4.43 -12.82 12.90
N ASP A 111 -4.01 -13.96 12.34
CA ASP A 111 -3.00 -13.99 11.27
C ASP A 111 -3.44 -13.28 9.98
N GLU A 112 -4.73 -13.33 9.63
CA GLU A 112 -5.26 -12.67 8.43
C GLU A 112 -5.32 -11.14 8.65
N GLU A 113 -5.78 -10.72 9.82
CA GLU A 113 -5.79 -9.32 10.23
C GLU A 113 -4.38 -8.74 10.28
N ILE A 114 -3.41 -9.48 10.83
CA ILE A 114 -2.02 -9.06 10.87
C ILE A 114 -1.49 -8.90 9.45
N LYS A 115 -1.66 -9.90 8.58
CA LYS A 115 -1.19 -9.82 7.19
C LYS A 115 -1.76 -8.58 6.48
N ARG A 116 -3.06 -8.34 6.60
CA ARG A 116 -3.71 -7.16 6.03
C ARG A 116 -3.20 -5.86 6.65
N THR A 117 -3.00 -5.84 7.96
CA THR A 117 -2.46 -4.70 8.69
C THR A 117 -1.07 -4.30 8.20
N LEU A 118 -0.18 -5.26 8.01
CA LEU A 118 1.18 -4.99 7.53
C LEU A 118 1.19 -4.42 6.11
N ILE A 119 0.37 -4.97 5.21
CA ILE A 119 0.23 -4.46 3.83
C ILE A 119 -0.34 -3.03 3.83
N GLU A 120 -1.44 -2.80 4.55
CA GLU A 120 -2.06 -1.48 4.64
C GLU A 120 -1.11 -0.45 5.29
N ALA A 121 -0.32 -0.87 6.28
CA ALA A 121 0.65 -0.02 6.98
C ALA A 121 1.86 0.36 6.11
N GLU A 122 2.30 -0.53 5.21
CA GLU A 122 3.34 -0.19 4.23
C GLU A 122 2.83 0.85 3.21
N ARG A 123 1.68 0.58 2.60
CA ARG A 123 1.04 1.46 1.61
C ARG A 123 0.76 2.87 2.16
N ASP A 124 0.38 2.95 3.44
CA ASP A 124 0.04 4.22 4.08
C ASP A 124 1.23 4.85 4.82
N TYR A 125 2.44 4.37 4.53
CA TYR A 125 3.71 4.90 5.05
C TYR A 125 3.71 4.98 6.59
N ILE A 126 3.14 3.98 7.25
CA ILE A 126 3.22 3.79 8.71
C ILE A 126 4.43 2.93 9.05
N LEU A 127 4.66 1.91 8.22
CA LEU A 127 5.81 1.04 8.29
C LEU A 127 6.57 1.09 6.98
N ARG A 128 7.89 0.99 7.06
CA ARG A 128 8.76 0.69 5.93
C ARG A 128 9.40 -0.66 6.16
N PHE A 129 9.16 -1.62 5.26
CA PHE A 129 9.79 -2.93 5.36
C PHE A 129 11.15 -2.92 4.68
N SER A 130 12.13 -3.59 5.29
CA SER A 130 13.48 -3.75 4.75
C SER A 130 14.17 -4.93 5.42
N SER A 131 15.27 -5.42 4.84
CA SER A 131 16.17 -6.34 5.53
C SER A 131 17.28 -5.54 6.22
N ARG A 132 17.47 -5.73 7.53
CA ARG A 132 18.55 -5.08 8.29
C ARG A 132 19.28 -6.07 9.19
N SER A 133 20.55 -5.81 9.46
CA SER A 133 21.32 -6.56 10.45
C SER A 133 20.75 -6.27 11.84
N TYR A 134 20.52 -7.33 12.62
CA TYR A 134 20.03 -7.22 13.99
C TYR A 134 21.02 -7.86 14.99
N PRO A 135 21.43 -7.14 16.06
CA PRO A 135 22.27 -7.72 17.10
C PRO A 135 21.59 -8.92 17.78
N PRO A 136 22.33 -9.89 18.34
CA PRO A 136 23.79 -9.89 18.49
C PRO A 136 24.55 -10.54 17.32
N ASN A 137 23.87 -11.18 16.37
CA ASN A 137 24.52 -12.03 15.35
C ASN A 137 24.68 -11.35 13.98
N GLU A 138 24.32 -10.07 13.86
CA GLU A 138 24.35 -9.26 12.63
C GLU A 138 23.66 -9.88 11.40
N LYS A 139 22.85 -10.93 11.59
CA LYS A 139 22.11 -11.57 10.51
C LYS A 139 21.11 -10.57 9.94
N LEU A 140 21.02 -10.53 8.61
CA LEU A 140 19.97 -9.80 7.91
C LEU A 140 18.64 -10.48 8.22
N VAL A 141 17.76 -9.76 8.91
CA VAL A 141 16.41 -10.21 9.20
C VAL A 141 15.39 -9.29 8.54
N PRO A 142 14.24 -9.82 8.11
CA PRO A 142 13.10 -9.01 7.75
C PRO A 142 12.72 -8.09 8.91
N SER A 143 12.59 -6.81 8.62
CA SER A 143 12.41 -5.77 9.62
C SER A 143 11.46 -4.70 9.15
N CYS A 144 10.88 -3.98 10.09
CA CYS A 144 10.03 -2.83 9.84
C CYS A 144 10.54 -1.60 10.60
N THR A 145 10.52 -0.47 9.92
CA THR A 145 10.79 0.83 10.51
C THR A 145 9.50 1.61 10.58
N TRP A 146 9.12 2.05 11.78
CA TRP A 146 7.98 2.92 11.99
C TRP A 146 8.28 4.34 11.54
N ILE A 147 7.33 4.89 10.79
CA ILE A 147 7.35 6.26 10.28
C ILE A 147 6.36 7.08 11.12
N PRO A 148 6.86 8.03 11.93
CA PRO A 148 6.00 8.87 12.74
C PRO A 148 4.97 9.62 11.89
N PRO A 149 3.75 9.88 12.41
CA PRO A 149 2.69 10.58 11.67
C PRO A 149 3.14 11.85 10.95
N LYS A 150 3.99 12.66 11.59
CA LYS A 150 4.54 13.91 11.02
C LYS A 150 5.44 13.72 9.80
N ASP A 151 6.03 12.53 9.64
CA ASP A 151 7.03 12.23 8.61
C ASP A 151 6.39 11.50 7.41
N ARG A 152 5.19 10.90 7.56
CA ARG A 152 4.54 10.04 6.54
C ARG A 152 4.32 10.74 5.21
N LYS A 153 3.91 12.01 5.23
CA LYS A 153 3.70 12.79 3.99
C LYS A 153 5.00 12.95 3.21
N LYS A 154 6.10 13.26 3.90
CA LYS A 154 7.42 13.42 3.28
C LYS A 154 7.91 12.09 2.71
N GLU A 155 7.67 10.99 3.41
CA GLU A 155 8.03 9.65 2.90
C GLU A 155 7.24 9.31 1.64
N ALA A 156 5.93 9.58 1.62
CA ALA A 156 5.07 9.36 0.45
C ALA A 156 5.52 10.18 -0.77
N GLU A 157 5.90 11.43 -0.57
CA GLU A 157 6.44 12.29 -1.63
C GLU A 157 7.79 11.75 -2.15
N ALA A 158 8.69 11.33 -1.25
CA ALA A 158 9.99 10.77 -1.63
C ALA A 158 9.86 9.46 -2.43
N ASP A 159 8.99 8.56 -1.99
CA ASP A 159 8.70 7.31 -2.69
C ASP A 159 8.10 7.56 -4.08
N ARG A 160 7.12 8.47 -4.18
CA ARG A 160 6.54 8.85 -5.47
C ARG A 160 7.60 9.42 -6.42
N HIS A 161 8.46 10.32 -5.94
CA HIS A 161 9.57 10.87 -6.74
C HIS A 161 10.54 9.78 -7.21
N GLN A 162 10.84 8.81 -6.35
CA GLN A 162 11.68 7.67 -6.69
C GLN A 162 11.02 6.82 -7.79
N ARG A 163 9.72 6.51 -7.68
CA ARG A 163 8.94 5.80 -8.71
C ARG A 163 8.92 6.56 -10.04
N GLU A 164 8.68 7.88 -10.03
CA GLU A 164 8.72 8.72 -11.23
C GLU A 164 10.09 8.71 -11.90
N TRP A 165 11.18 8.73 -11.11
CA TRP A 165 12.53 8.66 -11.64
C TRP A 165 12.80 7.31 -12.30
N PHE A 166 12.41 6.21 -11.67
CA PHE A 166 12.55 4.86 -12.25
C PHE A 166 11.74 4.70 -13.54
N GLU A 167 10.49 5.17 -13.59
CA GLU A 167 9.64 5.13 -14.81
C GLU A 167 10.34 5.85 -15.97
N LYS A 168 10.91 7.03 -15.72
CA LYS A 168 11.69 7.77 -16.74
C LYS A 168 12.96 7.03 -17.19
N GLN A 169 13.63 6.31 -16.30
CA GLN A 169 14.79 5.51 -16.68
C GLN A 169 14.37 4.34 -17.57
N LEU A 170 13.29 3.64 -17.22
CA LEU A 170 12.76 2.54 -18.04
C LEU A 170 12.34 3.01 -19.44
N GLU A 171 11.59 4.12 -19.54
CA GLU A 171 11.22 4.73 -20.83
C GLU A 171 12.47 5.04 -21.69
N LYS A 172 13.55 5.49 -21.06
CA LYS A 172 14.82 5.77 -21.75
C LYS A 172 15.50 4.49 -22.25
N TYR A 173 15.56 3.44 -21.44
CA TYR A 173 16.15 2.16 -21.83
C TYR A 173 15.34 1.46 -22.94
N GLU A 174 14.01 1.46 -22.86
CA GLU A 174 13.14 0.91 -23.90
C GLU A 174 13.34 1.64 -25.24
N PHE A 175 13.45 2.97 -25.22
CA PHE A 175 13.74 3.76 -26.42
C PHE A 175 15.15 3.51 -26.99
N GLU A 176 16.15 3.25 -26.14
CA GLU A 176 17.51 2.92 -26.59
C GLU A 176 17.56 1.51 -27.22
N ASP A 177 16.85 0.53 -26.66
CA ASP A 177 16.76 -0.83 -27.24
C ASP A 177 16.07 -0.82 -28.62
N GLU A 178 14.99 -0.07 -28.79
CA GLU A 178 14.30 0.08 -30.09
C GLU A 178 15.14 0.80 -31.16
N ARG A 179 16.12 1.62 -30.73
CA ARG A 179 17.00 2.37 -31.65
C ARG A 179 18.19 1.53 -32.14
N TRP A 180 18.58 0.50 -31.38
CA TRP A 180 19.78 -0.29 -31.64
C TRP A 180 19.51 -1.78 -31.93
N GLY A 181 18.24 -2.22 -31.87
CA GLY A 181 17.77 -3.54 -32.37
C GLY A 181 17.24 -3.47 -33.80
#